data_AF-A0A259M167-F1
#
_entry.id   AF-A0A259M167-F1
#
_cell.length_a   1.000
_cell.length_b   1.000
_cell.length_c   1.000
_cell.angle_alpha   90.00
_cell.angle_beta   90.00
_cell.angle_gamma   90.00
#
_symmetry.space_group_name_H-M   'P 1'
#
loop_
_entity.id
_entity.type
_entity.pdbx_description
1 polymer ?
#
loop_
_entity_poly.entity_id
_entity_poly.type
_entity_poly.pdbx_seq_one_letter_code
_entity_poly.pdbx_strand_id
1 'polypeptide(L)'
;MIIVGLLAAIAVFTMAGGSQQRELESETRELYLLMQAASEQAVLNNLELGLMFDDEGYQFVAFQEATGEWRASGERIFRKRTLPEWLDVTTFVDTDAPRLATSDDQPLPDVVFFSSGETTPFELELVAIDRTDYRHVIASDGLSPMEWRQPGSEEDDS
;
A
#
# COMPACT_ATOMS: atom_id res chain seq x y z
N MET A 1 -18.79 45.12 22.88
CA MET A 1 -17.79 44.41 22.06
C MET A 1 -16.94 43.60 23.00
N ILE A 2 -17.12 42.28 23.02
CA ILE A 2 -16.24 41.34 23.72
C ILE A 2 -15.88 40.30 22.68
N ILE A 3 -14.61 40.27 22.32
CA ILE A 3 -14.03 39.20 21.52
C ILE A 3 -13.75 38.08 22.52
N VAL A 4 -14.57 37.05 22.51
CA VAL A 4 -14.20 35.78 23.14
C VAL A 4 -13.55 34.96 22.05
N GLY A 5 -12.22 35.02 22.01
CA GLY A 5 -11.42 34.11 21.22
C GLY A 5 -11.54 32.72 21.82
N LEU A 6 -12.22 31.83 21.11
CA LEU A 6 -12.10 30.40 21.37
C LEU A 6 -10.87 29.91 20.62
N LEU A 7 -9.72 29.91 21.29
CA LEU A 7 -8.61 29.05 20.90
C LEU A 7 -9.09 27.61 21.14
N ALA A 8 -9.38 26.89 20.05
CA ALA A 8 -9.57 25.46 20.13
C ALA A 8 -8.23 24.85 20.56
N ALA A 9 -8.22 24.18 21.72
CA ALA A 9 -7.06 23.48 22.22
C ALA A 9 -6.73 22.32 21.26
N ILE A 10 -5.53 22.32 20.69
CA ILE A 10 -4.99 21.15 20.00
C ILE A 10 -4.73 20.10 21.08
N ALA A 11 -5.38 18.95 20.96
CA ALA A 11 -5.05 17.80 21.79
C ALA A 11 -3.67 17.28 21.37
N VAL A 12 -2.70 17.36 22.27
CA VAL A 12 -1.39 16.75 22.10
C VAL A 12 -1.58 15.25 22.34
N PHE A 13 -1.53 14.44 21.28
CA PHE A 13 -1.51 12.97 21.38
C PHE A 13 -0.16 12.52 21.94
N THR A 14 -0.04 12.47 23.27
CA THR A 14 1.06 11.76 23.93
C THR A 14 0.46 10.58 24.69
N MET A 15 0.42 9.40 24.06
CA MET A 15 0.17 8.16 24.81
C MET A 15 0.84 6.93 24.17
N ALA A 16 2.04 6.66 24.70
CA ALA A 16 2.77 5.39 24.71
C ALA A 16 3.18 4.81 23.35
N GLY A 17 4.49 4.67 23.08
CA GLY A 17 5.03 4.04 21.86
C GLY A 17 4.54 2.62 21.53
N GLY A 18 3.78 1.97 22.42
CA GLY A 18 3.05 0.73 22.10
C GLY A 18 1.70 0.94 21.41
N SER A 19 1.12 2.14 21.37
CA SER A 19 -0.07 2.47 20.57
C SER A 19 0.30 2.64 19.10
N GLN A 20 1.35 3.42 18.82
CA GLN A 20 1.87 3.65 17.47
C GLN A 20 2.29 2.35 16.77
N GLN A 21 2.97 1.46 17.50
CA GLN A 21 3.35 0.13 17.00
C GLN A 21 2.15 -0.72 16.58
N ARG A 22 1.09 -0.72 17.40
CA ARG A 22 -0.16 -1.43 17.10
C ARG A 22 -0.91 -0.80 15.94
N GLU A 23 -0.85 0.53 15.82
CA GLU A 23 -1.46 1.26 14.72
C GLU A 23 -0.72 0.96 13.40
N LEU A 24 0.62 0.99 13.40
CA LEU A 24 1.44 0.58 12.26
C LEU A 24 1.15 -0.86 11.85
N GLU A 25 1.06 -1.79 12.80
CA GLU A 25 0.70 -3.18 12.52
C GLU A 25 -0.71 -3.26 11.90
N SER A 26 -1.67 -2.49 12.41
CA SER A 26 -3.04 -2.45 11.90
C SER A 26 -3.11 -1.93 10.46
N GLU A 27 -2.47 -0.79 10.18
CA GLU A 27 -2.39 -0.20 8.84
C GLU A 27 -1.69 -1.14 7.85
N THR A 28 -0.57 -1.75 8.28
CA THR A 28 0.15 -2.72 7.45
C THR A 28 -0.71 -3.95 7.14
N ARG A 29 -1.38 -4.49 8.16
CA ARG A 29 -2.26 -5.65 8.01
C ARG A 29 -3.43 -5.34 7.09
N GLU A 30 -4.03 -4.16 7.19
CA GLU A 30 -5.10 -3.76 6.28
C GLU A 30 -4.62 -3.69 4.83
N LEU A 31 -3.50 -3.01 4.57
CA LEU A 31 -2.91 -2.96 3.23
C LEU A 31 -2.60 -4.35 2.69
N TYR A 32 -1.95 -5.20 3.50
CA TYR A 32 -1.62 -6.58 3.13
C TYR A 32 -2.85 -7.39 2.72
N LEU A 33 -3.92 -7.34 3.52
CA LEU A 33 -5.18 -8.05 3.21
C LEU A 33 -5.85 -7.50 1.96
N LEU A 34 -5.79 -6.19 1.71
CA LEU A 34 -6.31 -5.59 0.48
C LEU A 34 -5.50 -6.02 -0.74
N MET A 35 -4.17 -6.10 -0.64
CA MET A 35 -3.31 -6.61 -1.71
C MET A 35 -3.59 -8.07 -2.01
N GLN A 36 -3.76 -8.91 -0.99
CA GLN A 36 -4.19 -10.31 -1.16
C GLN A 36 -5.53 -10.40 -1.88
N ALA A 37 -6.53 -9.61 -1.44
CA ALA A 37 -7.82 -9.57 -2.09
C ALA A 37 -7.72 -9.09 -3.55
N ALA A 38 -6.85 -8.13 -3.85
CA ALA A 38 -6.61 -7.68 -5.22
C ALA A 38 -6.01 -8.80 -6.08
N SER A 39 -4.99 -9.52 -5.59
CA SER A 39 -4.43 -10.67 -6.29
C SER A 39 -5.49 -11.75 -6.58
N GLU A 40 -6.31 -12.09 -5.58
CA GLU A 40 -7.42 -13.03 -5.77
C GLU A 40 -8.45 -12.53 -6.78
N GLN A 41 -8.87 -11.26 -6.70
CA GLN A 41 -9.85 -10.69 -7.62
C GLN A 41 -9.31 -10.59 -9.05
N ALA A 42 -8.01 -10.30 -9.24
CA ALA A 42 -7.37 -10.28 -10.54
C ALA A 42 -7.50 -11.64 -11.24
N VAL A 43 -7.23 -12.73 -10.51
CA VAL A 43 -7.38 -14.10 -11.00
C VAL A 43 -8.86 -14.45 -11.26
N LEU A 44 -9.73 -14.20 -10.28
CA LEU A 44 -11.14 -14.60 -10.35
C LEU A 44 -11.91 -13.90 -11.48
N ASN A 45 -11.60 -12.63 -11.72
CA ASN A 45 -12.28 -11.82 -12.72
C ASN A 45 -11.50 -11.74 -14.05
N ASN A 46 -10.36 -12.43 -14.16
CA ASN A 46 -9.47 -12.41 -15.32
C ASN A 46 -9.18 -10.98 -15.78
N LEU A 47 -8.72 -10.14 -14.86
CA LEU A 47 -8.37 -8.74 -15.09
C LEU A 47 -7.07 -8.39 -14.36
N GLU A 48 -6.40 -7.34 -14.80
CA GLU A 48 -5.20 -6.82 -14.15
C GLU A 48 -5.58 -5.71 -13.19
N LEU A 49 -5.19 -5.86 -11.93
CA LEU A 49 -5.29 -4.81 -10.91
C LEU A 49 -3.93 -4.17 -10.69
N GLY A 50 -3.94 -2.91 -10.28
CA GLY A 50 -2.75 -2.17 -9.89
C GLY A 50 -2.95 -1.51 -8.54
N LEU A 51 -1.87 -1.35 -7.79
CA LEU A 51 -1.79 -0.49 -6.62
C LEU A 51 -0.93 0.72 -6.98
N MET A 52 -1.45 1.91 -6.70
CA MET A 52 -0.76 3.18 -6.92
C MET A 52 -0.69 3.94 -5.60
N PHE A 53 0.51 4.40 -5.27
CA PHE A 53 0.76 5.34 -4.18
C PHE A 53 0.81 6.77 -4.72
N ASP A 54 0.29 7.70 -3.93
CA ASP A 54 0.43 9.14 -4.13
C ASP A 54 0.75 9.84 -2.81
N ASP A 55 1.00 11.16 -2.85
CA ASP A 55 1.37 11.94 -1.67
C ASP A 55 0.31 11.91 -0.55
N GLU A 56 -0.94 11.55 -0.86
CA GLU A 56 -2.04 11.48 0.11
C GLU A 56 -2.32 10.05 0.59
N GLY A 57 -1.98 9.03 -0.18
CA GLY A 57 -2.17 7.64 0.21
C GLY A 57 -2.06 6.65 -0.93
N TYR A 58 -3.02 5.73 -1.04
CA TYR A 58 -3.00 4.69 -2.07
C TYR A 58 -4.39 4.40 -2.64
N GLN A 59 -4.40 3.90 -3.86
CA GLN A 59 -5.61 3.47 -4.55
C GLN A 59 -5.36 2.25 -5.42
N PHE A 60 -6.39 1.42 -5.55
CA PHE A 60 -6.38 0.31 -6.47
C PHE A 60 -7.03 0.71 -7.79
N VAL A 61 -6.39 0.34 -8.88
CA VAL A 61 -6.82 0.60 -10.25
C VAL A 61 -7.00 -0.71 -11.00
N ALA A 62 -7.79 -0.71 -12.06
CA ALA A 62 -7.97 -1.83 -12.98
C ALA A 62 -7.56 -1.41 -14.39
N PHE A 63 -6.94 -2.33 -15.12
CA PHE A 63 -6.55 -2.11 -16.50
C PHE A 63 -7.77 -2.27 -17.42
N GLN A 64 -8.00 -1.27 -18.27
CA GLN A 64 -9.10 -1.26 -19.24
C GLN A 64 -8.58 -1.67 -20.60
N GLU A 65 -8.62 -2.96 -20.95
CA GLU A 65 -8.09 -3.49 -22.23
C GLU A 65 -8.60 -2.74 -23.46
N ALA A 66 -9.88 -2.32 -23.45
CA ALA A 66 -10.50 -1.61 -24.58
C ALA A 66 -9.86 -0.24 -24.86
N THR A 67 -9.29 0.41 -23.85
CA THR A 67 -8.69 1.74 -23.96
C THR A 67 -7.17 1.73 -23.72
N GLY A 68 -6.63 0.66 -23.15
CA GLY A 68 -5.23 0.58 -22.72
C GLY A 68 -4.90 1.51 -21.55
N GLU A 69 -5.86 1.76 -20.66
CA GLU A 69 -5.73 2.75 -19.58
C GLU A 69 -5.97 2.13 -18.21
N TRP A 70 -5.27 2.62 -17.19
CA TRP A 70 -5.59 2.32 -15.79
C TRP A 70 -6.68 3.25 -15.27
N ARG A 71 -7.70 2.69 -14.63
CA ARG A 71 -8.78 3.48 -14.00
C ARG A 71 -9.05 3.01 -12.59
N ALA A 72 -9.56 3.89 -11.74
CA ALA A 72 -9.97 3.53 -10.38
C ALA A 72 -10.85 2.27 -10.40
N SER A 73 -10.53 1.32 -9.51
CA SER A 73 -11.31 0.10 -9.40
C SER A 73 -12.77 0.43 -9.05
N GLY A 74 -13.71 -0.24 -9.72
CA GLY A 74 -15.14 -0.06 -9.48
C GLY A 74 -15.61 -0.65 -8.14
N GLU A 75 -14.76 -1.43 -7.46
CA GLU A 75 -15.12 -2.07 -6.21
C GLU A 75 -14.93 -1.16 -4.99
N ARG A 76 -15.93 -1.16 -4.10
CA ARG A 76 -15.92 -0.29 -2.90
C ARG A 76 -14.80 -0.62 -1.92
N ILE A 77 -14.30 -1.85 -1.91
CA ILE A 77 -13.18 -2.28 -1.06
C ILE A 77 -11.85 -1.67 -1.53
N PHE A 78 -11.76 -1.34 -2.82
CA PHE A 78 -10.59 -0.86 -3.55
C PHE A 78 -10.59 0.66 -3.77
N ARG A 79 -11.48 1.39 -3.08
CA ARG A 79 -11.50 2.86 -3.09
C ARG A 79 -10.18 3.45 -2.60
N LYS A 80 -9.86 4.67 -3.05
CA LYS A 80 -8.72 5.46 -2.54
C LYS A 80 -8.79 5.58 -1.01
N ARG A 81 -7.64 5.41 -0.36
CA ARG A 81 -7.44 5.50 1.09
C ARG A 81 -6.28 6.46 1.37
N THR A 82 -6.43 7.25 2.41
CA THR A 82 -5.41 8.21 2.85
C THR A 82 -4.46 7.51 3.81
N LEU A 83 -3.15 7.74 3.65
CA LEU A 83 -2.16 7.27 4.62
C LEU A 83 -2.09 8.26 5.79
N PRO A 84 -2.01 7.79 7.05
CA PRO A 84 -1.79 8.68 8.18
C PRO A 84 -0.48 9.47 8.04
N GLU A 85 -0.45 10.75 8.45
CA GLU A 85 0.74 11.60 8.33
C GLU A 85 1.98 11.09 9.10
N TRP A 86 1.77 10.18 10.06
CA TRP A 86 2.84 9.56 10.83
C TRP A 86 3.44 8.32 10.15
N LEU A 87 2.79 7.79 9.11
CA LEU A 87 3.17 6.57 8.40
C LEU A 87 3.95 6.94 7.15
N ASP A 88 5.14 6.38 7.01
CA ASP A 88 5.94 6.48 5.79
C ASP A 88 5.96 5.11 5.10
N VAL A 89 5.74 5.13 3.78
CA VAL A 89 5.70 3.92 2.94
C VAL A 89 6.71 4.09 1.82
N THR A 90 7.75 3.26 1.84
CA THR A 90 8.76 3.23 0.78
C THR A 90 8.54 2.02 -0.10
N THR A 91 8.46 2.25 -1.41
CA THR A 91 8.21 1.22 -2.40
C THR A 91 9.49 0.94 -3.20
N PHE A 92 9.93 -0.32 -3.19
CA PHE A 92 11.04 -0.81 -3.99
C PHE A 92 10.49 -1.79 -5.01
N VAL A 93 10.57 -1.45 -6.29
CA VAL A 93 10.07 -2.28 -7.39
C VAL A 93 11.24 -2.69 -8.26
N ASP A 94 11.32 -3.97 -8.60
CA ASP A 94 12.34 -4.41 -9.55
C ASP A 94 12.09 -3.74 -10.92
N THR A 95 13.10 -3.02 -11.40
CA THR A 95 12.98 -2.20 -12.61
C THR A 95 12.91 -3.07 -13.88
N ASP A 96 13.35 -4.34 -13.80
CA ASP A 96 13.28 -5.32 -14.88
C ASP A 96 11.94 -6.09 -14.95
N ALA A 97 10.99 -5.80 -14.05
CA ALA A 97 9.70 -6.46 -14.03
C ALA A 97 8.82 -6.09 -15.24
N PRO A 98 7.99 -7.02 -15.77
CA PRO A 98 7.08 -6.72 -16.88
C PRO A 98 6.14 -5.57 -16.51
N ARG A 99 6.22 -4.46 -17.25
CA ARG A 99 5.29 -3.33 -17.14
C ARG A 99 4.24 -3.43 -18.23
N LEU A 100 2.98 -3.25 -17.86
CA LEU A 100 1.93 -3.09 -18.86
C LEU A 100 2.15 -1.76 -19.58
N ALA A 101 2.39 -1.81 -20.89
CA ALA A 101 2.67 -0.63 -21.70
C ALA A 101 1.41 0.25 -21.77
N THR A 102 1.48 1.44 -21.18
CA THR A 102 0.49 2.50 -21.35
C THR A 102 0.96 3.47 -22.43
N SER A 103 0.04 4.33 -22.90
CA SER A 103 0.46 5.51 -23.66
C SER A 103 1.38 6.38 -22.78
N ASP A 104 2.45 6.94 -23.36
CA ASP A 104 3.64 7.55 -22.70
C ASP A 104 3.38 8.61 -21.59
N ASP A 105 2.13 9.05 -21.36
CA ASP A 105 1.77 10.11 -20.42
C ASP A 105 0.87 9.68 -19.25
N GLN A 106 0.51 8.40 -19.11
CA GLN A 106 -0.35 7.94 -18.01
C GLN A 106 0.44 7.35 -16.83
N PRO A 107 0.12 7.71 -15.57
CA PRO A 107 0.79 7.15 -14.40
C PRO A 107 0.53 5.65 -14.32
N LEU A 108 1.62 4.89 -14.21
CA LEU A 108 1.61 3.44 -14.06
C LEU A 108 1.43 3.06 -12.57
N PRO A 109 0.77 1.93 -12.26
CA PRO A 109 0.76 1.40 -10.90
C PRO A 109 2.17 1.01 -10.44
N ASP A 110 2.43 1.17 -9.15
CA ASP A 110 3.68 0.74 -8.51
C ASP A 110 3.76 -0.79 -8.42
N VAL A 111 2.63 -1.43 -8.14
CA VAL A 111 2.50 -2.89 -8.09
C VAL A 111 1.36 -3.31 -9.01
N VAL A 112 1.60 -4.31 -9.85
CA VAL A 112 0.56 -4.94 -10.67
C VAL A 112 0.27 -6.35 -10.16
N PHE A 113 -1.01 -6.68 -10.04
CA PHE A 113 -1.55 -8.01 -9.77
C PHE A 113 -2.12 -8.56 -11.08
N PHE A 114 -1.51 -9.62 -11.59
CA PHE A 114 -1.87 -10.19 -12.88
C PHE A 114 -2.98 -11.25 -12.73
N SER A 115 -3.78 -11.39 -13.78
CA SER A 115 -4.81 -12.42 -13.90
C SER A 115 -4.26 -13.85 -13.87
N SER A 116 -2.94 -14.03 -14.09
CA SER A 116 -2.23 -15.31 -13.93
C SER A 116 -2.01 -15.72 -12.48
N GLY A 117 -2.18 -14.79 -11.52
CA GLY A 117 -1.80 -14.96 -10.12
C GLY A 117 -0.38 -14.46 -9.82
N GLU A 118 0.36 -14.04 -10.84
CA GLU A 118 1.66 -13.38 -10.69
C GLU A 118 1.48 -11.95 -10.17
N THR A 119 2.58 -11.36 -9.73
CA THR A 119 2.63 -9.98 -9.26
C THR A 119 3.95 -9.34 -9.67
N THR A 120 4.01 -8.03 -9.79
CA THR A 120 5.29 -7.33 -9.96
C THR A 120 6.18 -7.62 -8.76
N PRO A 121 7.45 -8.06 -8.91
CA PRO A 121 8.35 -8.18 -7.77
C PRO A 121 8.52 -6.84 -7.05
N PHE A 122 8.28 -6.83 -5.73
CA PHE A 122 8.30 -5.62 -4.93
C PHE A 122 8.70 -5.89 -3.48
N GLU A 123 9.19 -4.85 -2.81
CA GLU A 123 9.23 -4.73 -1.36
C GLU A 123 8.60 -3.38 -0.95
N LEU A 124 7.59 -3.43 -0.09
CA LEU A 124 6.96 -2.28 0.54
C LEU A 124 7.42 -2.20 1.99
N GLU A 125 8.20 -1.18 2.32
CA GLU A 125 8.61 -0.90 3.70
C GLU A 125 7.65 0.09 4.34
N LEU A 126 7.08 -0.26 5.49
CA LEU A 126 6.18 0.59 6.28
C LEU A 126 6.81 0.89 7.63
N VAL A 127 7.00 2.18 7.94
CA VAL A 127 7.59 2.67 9.19
C VAL A 127 6.80 3.83 9.77
N ALA A 128 6.78 3.96 11.09
CA ALA A 128 6.35 5.21 11.71
C ALA A 128 7.50 6.23 11.64
N ILE A 129 7.22 7.47 11.24
CA ILE A 129 8.22 8.54 11.04
C ILE A 129 9.02 8.80 12.34
N ASP A 130 8.39 8.64 13.50
CA ASP A 130 9.03 8.84 14.81
C ASP A 130 9.79 7.60 15.32
N ARG A 131 9.65 6.45 14.65
CA ARG A 131 10.15 5.12 15.05
C ARG A 131 10.55 4.29 13.84
N THR A 132 11.57 4.75 13.12
CA THR A 132 12.10 4.04 11.94
C THR A 132 12.85 2.75 12.29
N ASP A 133 13.12 2.49 13.58
CA ASP A 133 13.68 1.24 14.10
C ASP A 133 12.70 0.07 14.06
N TYR A 134 11.41 0.35 13.90
CA TYR A 134 10.35 -0.65 13.88
C TYR A 134 9.66 -0.65 12.52
N ARG A 135 10.08 -1.60 11.66
CA ARG A 135 9.68 -1.68 10.25
C ARG A 135 8.92 -2.96 9.94
N HIS A 136 7.81 -2.83 9.23
CA HIS A 136 7.16 -3.96 8.57
C HIS A 136 7.50 -3.96 7.07
N VAL A 137 7.57 -5.16 6.48
CA VAL A 137 7.80 -5.31 5.04
C VAL A 137 6.73 -6.21 4.44
N ILE A 138 6.07 -5.75 3.38
CA ILE A 138 5.28 -6.61 2.51
C ILE A 138 6.11 -6.87 1.26
N ALA A 139 6.30 -8.12 0.86
CA ALA A 139 7.17 -8.46 -0.26
C ALA A 139 6.56 -9.53 -1.19
N SER A 140 6.98 -9.50 -2.45
CA SER A 140 6.73 -10.55 -3.43
C SER A 140 7.94 -10.71 -4.36
N ASP A 141 8.28 -11.95 -4.67
CA ASP A 141 9.22 -12.30 -5.75
C ASP A 141 8.54 -12.34 -7.13
N GLY A 142 7.23 -12.06 -7.17
CA GLY A 142 6.35 -12.03 -8.34
C GLY A 142 5.72 -13.37 -8.75
N LEU A 143 6.15 -14.49 -8.17
CA LEU A 143 5.65 -15.83 -8.50
C LEU A 143 4.98 -16.51 -7.29
N SER A 144 5.56 -16.29 -6.12
CA SER A 144 5.10 -16.82 -4.85
C SER A 144 4.02 -15.91 -4.25
N PRO A 145 3.14 -16.44 -3.37
CA PRO A 145 2.24 -15.60 -2.60
C PRO A 145 2.99 -14.51 -1.85
N MET A 146 2.42 -13.29 -1.84
CA MET A 146 2.97 -12.18 -1.05
C MET A 146 3.12 -12.57 0.41
N GLU A 147 4.19 -12.08 1.02
CA GLU A 147 4.46 -12.30 2.43
C GLU A 147 4.52 -10.98 3.21
N TRP A 148 4.15 -11.05 4.48
CA TRP A 148 4.30 -9.95 5.43
C TRP A 148 5.36 -10.33 6.47
N ARG A 149 6.52 -9.68 6.38
CA ARG A 149 7.62 -9.81 7.33
C ARG A 149 7.45 -8.80 8.45
N GLN A 150 7.41 -9.30 9.69
CA GLN A 150 7.25 -8.46 10.88
C GLN A 150 8.62 -8.05 11.42
N PRO A 151 8.73 -6.89 12.07
CA PRO A 151 9.98 -6.48 12.71
C PRO A 151 10.43 -7.52 13.73
N GLY A 152 11.66 -8.02 13.56
CA GLY A 152 12.24 -9.08 14.38
C GLY A 152 11.98 -10.51 13.91
N SER A 153 11.41 -10.72 12.71
CA SER A 153 11.25 -12.07 12.14
C SER A 153 12.52 -12.65 11.47
N GLU A 154 13.65 -11.95 11.52
CA GLU A 154 14.96 -12.45 11.07
C GLU A 154 15.82 -12.92 12.25
N GLU A 155 15.40 -14.01 12.90
CA GLU A 155 16.23 -14.87 13.76
C GLU A 155 15.72 -16.33 13.68
N ASP A 156 15.65 -16.94 12.49
CA ASP A 156 15.66 -18.42 12.36
C ASP A 156 15.94 -18.90 10.92
N ASP A 157 17.11 -18.56 10.38
CA ASP A 157 17.74 -19.41 9.36
C ASP A 157 19.25 -19.38 9.60
N SER A 158 19.72 -20.35 10.39
CA SER A 158 21.12 -20.62 10.72
C SER A 158 21.48 -22.06 10.35
#